data_AF-A0A699QPJ3-F1
#
_entry.id   AF-A0A699QPJ3-F1
#
_cell.length_a   1.000
_cell.length_b   1.000
_cell.length_c   1.000
_cell.angle_alpha   90.00
_cell.angle_beta   90.00
_cell.angle_gamma   90.00
#
_symmetry.space_group_name_H-M   'P 1'
#
loop_
_entity.id
_entity.type
_entity.pdbx_description
1 polymer ?
#
loop_
_entity_poly.entity_id
_entity_poly.type
_entity_poly.pdbx_seq_one_letter_code
_entity_poly.pdbx_strand_id
1 'polypeptide(L)'
;ILSGAENRPPMLEKDMYDSWRSRMEMCMLNRQHGRIILESVERGPLLWPSVTEEGVTKLKKYSELSAAEAIQADCDVKATNIILQALPLEIYALASTHKVAKDLWERIQMLMQGTSLTKQERECVEASQADCDVKATNIIGQHEYHANEVRLMNERTLDPLALISQ
;
A
#
# COMPACT_ATOMS: atom_id res chain seq x y z
N ILE A 1 -14.74 22.30 11.94
CA ILE A 1 -14.81 21.31 10.84
C ILE A 1 -13.40 20.75 10.66
N LEU A 2 -13.18 19.49 11.04
CA LEU A 2 -11.87 18.82 11.06
C LEU A 2 -11.44 18.44 9.62
N SER A 3 -11.02 19.42 8.81
CA SER A 3 -10.55 19.18 7.43
C SER A 3 -9.05 18.85 7.39
N GLY A 4 -8.65 17.81 8.14
CA GLY A 4 -7.26 17.34 8.17
C GLY A 4 -7.09 15.89 7.69
N ALA A 5 -8.13 15.06 7.88
CA ALA A 5 -8.03 13.61 7.66
C ALA A 5 -8.47 13.16 6.26
N GLU A 6 -9.29 13.94 5.54
CA GLU A 6 -9.93 13.51 4.27
C GLU A 6 -8.97 13.44 3.06
N ASN A 7 -7.72 13.90 3.20
CA ASN A 7 -6.76 13.89 2.10
C ASN A 7 -5.82 12.67 2.11
N ARG A 8 -5.82 11.85 3.16
CA ARG A 8 -4.96 10.66 3.19
C ARG A 8 -5.59 9.56 2.31
N PRO A 9 -4.81 8.93 1.41
CA PRO A 9 -5.30 7.79 0.65
C PRO A 9 -5.78 6.67 1.59
N PRO A 10 -6.95 6.06 1.35
CA PRO A 10 -7.42 4.93 2.16
C PRO A 10 -6.48 3.73 1.95
N MET A 11 -6.14 3.02 3.03
CA MET A 11 -5.38 1.78 2.91
C MET A 11 -6.25 0.72 2.22
N LEU A 12 -5.66 -0.07 1.31
CA LEU A 12 -6.34 -1.20 0.68
C LEU A 12 -6.50 -2.34 1.68
N GLU A 13 -7.74 -2.81 1.82
CA GLU A 13 -8.10 -3.94 2.67
C GLU A 13 -8.50 -5.14 1.80
N LYS A 14 -8.28 -6.34 2.33
CA LYS A 14 -8.65 -7.60 1.68
C LYS A 14 -10.16 -7.61 1.37
N ASP A 15 -10.52 -8.08 0.18
CA ASP A 15 -11.91 -8.21 -0.30
C ASP A 15 -12.73 -6.90 -0.40
N MET A 16 -12.11 -5.74 -0.18
CA MET A 16 -12.78 -4.42 -0.18
C MET A 16 -12.39 -3.56 -1.38
N TYR A 17 -11.97 -4.17 -2.50
CA TYR A 17 -11.43 -3.47 -3.66
C TYR A 17 -12.39 -2.40 -4.22
N ASP A 18 -13.67 -2.72 -4.41
CA ASP A 18 -14.64 -1.77 -4.98
C ASP A 18 -14.83 -0.53 -4.07
N SER A 19 -14.90 -0.75 -2.75
CA SER A 19 -15.00 0.33 -1.76
C SER A 19 -13.72 1.17 -1.72
N TRP A 20 -12.56 0.52 -1.77
CA TRP A 20 -11.27 1.20 -1.83
C TRP A 20 -11.12 2.03 -3.10
N ARG A 21 -11.52 1.47 -4.24
CA ARG A 21 -11.51 2.13 -5.55
C ARG A 21 -12.32 3.42 -5.53
N SER A 22 -13.58 3.38 -5.11
CA SER A 22 -14.42 4.58 -5.04
C SER A 22 -13.84 5.64 -4.09
N ARG A 23 -13.30 5.24 -2.94
CA ARG A 23 -12.65 6.17 -2.00
C ARG A 23 -11.35 6.75 -2.56
N MET A 24 -10.60 5.99 -3.35
CA MET A 24 -9.39 6.47 -4.00
C MET A 24 -9.67 7.47 -5.11
N GLU A 25 -10.65 7.19 -5.97
CA GLU A 25 -11.08 8.10 -7.03
C GLU A 25 -11.49 9.45 -6.42
N MET A 26 -12.25 9.44 -5.32
CA MET A 26 -12.58 10.65 -4.56
C MET A 26 -11.35 11.32 -3.94
N CYS A 27 -10.41 10.56 -3.37
CA CYS A 27 -9.16 11.10 -2.82
C CYS A 27 -8.33 11.83 -3.88
N MET A 28 -8.29 11.30 -5.12
CA MET A 28 -7.60 11.93 -6.24
C MET A 28 -8.31 13.20 -6.68
N LEU A 29 -9.65 13.14 -6.86
CA LEU A 29 -10.45 14.28 -7.31
C LEU A 29 -10.42 15.48 -6.34
N ASN A 30 -10.31 15.22 -5.03
CA ASN A 30 -10.25 16.27 -4.01
C ASN A 30 -8.89 17.00 -3.94
N ARG A 31 -7.87 16.53 -4.67
CA ARG A 31 -6.55 17.17 -4.72
C ARG A 31 -6.49 18.26 -5.78
N GLN A 32 -5.53 19.16 -5.61
CA GLN A 32 -5.16 20.09 -6.68
C GLN A 32 -4.78 19.29 -7.94
N HIS A 33 -5.36 19.68 -9.07
CA HIS A 33 -5.29 18.98 -10.36
C HIS A 33 -5.89 17.57 -10.33
N GLY A 34 -6.85 17.30 -9.45
CA GLY A 34 -7.42 15.96 -9.24
C GLY A 34 -7.96 15.27 -10.49
N ARG A 35 -8.52 16.04 -11.43
CA ARG A 35 -8.95 15.54 -12.74
C ARG A 35 -7.80 14.97 -13.57
N ILE A 36 -6.67 15.67 -13.58
CA ILE A 36 -5.46 15.23 -14.29
C ILE A 36 -4.90 13.98 -13.61
N ILE A 37 -4.83 13.99 -12.28
CA ILE A 37 -4.35 12.84 -11.48
C ILE A 37 -5.17 11.58 -11.77
N LEU A 38 -6.51 11.69 -11.78
CA LEU A 38 -7.39 10.56 -12.07
C LEU A 38 -7.20 10.06 -13.52
N GLU A 39 -7.08 10.98 -14.47
CA GLU A 39 -6.85 10.63 -15.88
C GLU A 39 -5.52 9.88 -16.08
N SER A 40 -4.46 10.23 -15.33
CA SER A 40 -3.18 9.49 -15.33
C SER A 40 -3.34 8.04 -14.90
N VAL A 41 -4.32 7.72 -14.03
CA VAL A 41 -4.63 6.36 -13.59
C VAL A 41 -5.44 5.62 -14.64
N GLU A 42 -6.44 6.28 -15.24
CA GLU A 42 -7.34 5.65 -16.22
C GLU A 42 -6.66 5.42 -17.58
N ARG A 43 -5.88 6.40 -18.04
CA ARG A 43 -5.31 6.40 -19.40
C ARG A 43 -3.81 6.09 -19.40
N GLY A 44 -3.14 6.33 -18.29
CA GLY A 44 -1.69 6.33 -18.21
C GLY A 44 -1.11 7.74 -18.39
N PRO A 45 0.18 7.92 -18.12
CA PRO A 45 0.88 9.19 -18.26
C PRO A 45 0.93 9.58 -19.73
N LEU A 46 0.94 10.88 -19.98
CA LEU A 46 1.20 11.36 -21.33
C LEU A 46 2.65 11.04 -21.71
N LEU A 47 2.87 10.77 -23.00
CA LEU A 47 4.21 10.57 -23.55
C LEU A 47 5.11 11.74 -23.14
N TRP A 48 6.30 11.41 -22.60
CA TRP A 48 7.24 12.45 -22.20
C TRP A 48 7.55 13.36 -23.39
N PRO A 49 7.42 14.69 -23.25
CA PRO A 49 7.58 15.59 -24.38
C PRO A 49 8.94 15.49 -25.07
N SER A 50 8.92 15.52 -26.40
CA SER A 50 10.10 15.57 -27.24
C SER A 50 10.11 16.83 -28.11
N VAL A 51 11.30 17.33 -28.39
CA VAL A 51 11.54 18.37 -29.39
C VAL A 51 12.26 17.76 -30.59
N THR A 52 11.82 18.09 -31.80
CA THR A 52 12.56 17.75 -33.02
C THR A 52 13.38 18.97 -33.41
N GLU A 53 14.68 18.88 -33.24
CA GLU A 53 15.63 19.92 -33.62
C GLU A 53 16.52 19.33 -34.74
N GLU A 54 16.53 19.97 -35.90
CA GLU A 54 17.32 19.56 -37.08
C GLU A 54 17.09 18.10 -37.53
N GLY A 55 15.88 17.57 -37.35
CA GLY A 55 15.52 16.20 -37.75
C GLY A 55 15.85 15.12 -36.71
N VAL A 56 16.43 15.49 -35.56
CA VAL A 56 16.66 14.60 -34.41
C VAL A 56 15.60 14.83 -33.36
N THR A 57 14.85 13.78 -33.01
CA THR A 57 13.88 13.82 -31.90
C THR A 57 14.59 13.58 -30.59
N LYS A 58 14.65 14.59 -29.73
CA LYS A 58 15.27 14.55 -28.40
C LYS A 58 14.20 14.78 -27.34
N LEU A 59 14.25 14.01 -26.24
CA LEU A 59 13.38 14.25 -25.09
C LEU A 59 13.75 15.57 -24.42
N LYS A 60 12.72 16.37 -24.09
CA LYS A 60 12.91 17.63 -23.37
C LYS A 60 13.43 17.36 -21.96
N LYS A 61 14.27 18.25 -21.44
CA LYS A 61 14.56 18.33 -20.01
C LYS A 61 13.35 18.93 -19.28
N TYR A 62 13.24 18.70 -17.97
CA TYR A 62 12.17 19.27 -17.16
C TYR A 62 12.11 20.82 -17.25
N SER A 63 13.27 21.48 -17.28
CA SER A 63 13.37 22.94 -17.43
C SER A 63 12.91 23.49 -18.79
N GLU A 64 12.78 22.61 -19.79
CA GLU A 64 12.36 22.95 -21.16
C GLU A 64 10.87 22.67 -21.35
N LEU A 65 10.18 22.14 -20.33
CA LEU A 65 8.76 21.90 -20.35
C LEU A 65 8.01 23.22 -20.28
N SER A 66 6.94 23.32 -21.06
CA SER A 66 5.91 24.32 -20.83
C SER A 66 5.25 24.10 -19.47
N ALA A 67 4.59 25.14 -18.94
CA ALA A 67 3.89 25.04 -17.67
C ALA A 67 2.86 23.90 -17.63
N ALA A 68 2.16 23.65 -18.74
CA ALA A 68 1.17 22.57 -18.82
C ALA A 68 1.82 21.18 -18.80
N GLU A 69 2.92 20.98 -19.54
CA GLU A 69 3.68 19.73 -19.55
C GLU A 69 4.28 19.41 -18.16
N ALA A 70 4.79 20.42 -17.47
CA ALA A 70 5.31 20.28 -16.11
C ALA A 70 4.20 19.90 -15.11
N ILE A 71 3.05 20.59 -15.17
CA ILE A 71 1.88 20.26 -14.32
C ILE A 71 1.45 18.81 -14.54
N GLN A 72 1.40 18.35 -15.79
CA GLN A 72 1.04 16.96 -16.10
C GLN A 72 2.06 15.97 -15.51
N ALA A 73 3.36 16.19 -15.75
CA ALA A 73 4.40 15.31 -15.24
C ALA A 73 4.37 15.21 -13.70
N ASP A 74 4.16 16.33 -13.02
CA ASP A 74 3.99 16.36 -11.56
C ASP A 74 2.74 15.60 -11.12
N CYS A 75 1.62 15.71 -11.87
CA CYS A 75 0.40 14.96 -11.59
C CYS A 75 0.57 13.45 -11.81
N ASP A 76 1.29 13.02 -12.84
CA ASP A 76 1.57 11.60 -13.13
C ASP A 76 2.39 10.95 -11.99
N VAL A 77 3.42 11.66 -11.50
CA VAL A 77 4.20 11.24 -10.32
C VAL A 77 3.31 11.21 -9.07
N LYS A 78 2.45 12.21 -8.91
CA LYS A 78 1.54 12.30 -7.77
C LYS A 78 0.50 11.19 -7.76
N ALA A 79 -0.04 10.81 -8.92
CA ALA A 79 -0.95 9.67 -9.08
C ALA A 79 -0.28 8.37 -8.62
N THR A 80 0.95 8.13 -9.09
CA THR A 80 1.76 6.97 -8.70
C THR A 80 1.99 6.94 -7.20
N ASN A 81 2.40 8.06 -6.59
CA ASN A 81 2.64 8.15 -5.15
C ASN A 81 1.39 7.93 -4.31
N ILE A 82 0.23 8.44 -4.75
CA ILE A 82 -1.06 8.23 -4.07
C ILE A 82 -1.42 6.75 -4.05
N ILE A 83 -1.29 6.06 -5.18
CA ILE A 83 -1.57 4.63 -5.29
C ILE A 83 -0.65 3.86 -4.34
N LEU A 84 0.66 4.08 -4.40
CA LEU A 84 1.63 3.33 -3.59
C LEU A 84 1.45 3.54 -2.09
N GLN A 85 1.07 4.74 -1.64
CA GLN A 85 0.80 5.03 -0.21
C GLN A 85 -0.43 4.33 0.35
N ALA A 86 -1.31 3.86 -0.53
CA ALA A 86 -2.53 3.17 -0.17
C ALA A 86 -2.41 1.64 -0.18
N LEU A 87 -1.20 1.11 -0.37
CA LEU A 87 -0.99 -0.34 -0.45
C LEU A 87 -0.43 -0.91 0.86
N PRO A 88 -0.97 -2.05 1.33
CA PRO A 88 -0.28 -2.94 2.23
C PRO A 88 1.06 -3.37 1.63
N LEU A 89 2.03 -3.65 2.50
CA LEU A 89 3.40 -3.98 2.11
C LEU A 89 3.48 -5.16 1.13
N GLU A 90 2.64 -6.17 1.32
CA GLU A 90 2.57 -7.37 0.47
C GLU A 90 2.15 -7.02 -0.96
N ILE A 91 1.08 -6.23 -1.11
CA ILE A 91 0.59 -5.78 -2.41
C ILE A 91 1.59 -4.81 -3.06
N TYR A 92 2.21 -3.94 -2.26
CA TYR A 92 3.27 -3.04 -2.73
C TYR A 92 4.43 -3.83 -3.35
N ALA A 93 4.93 -4.87 -2.68
CA ALA A 93 6.02 -5.69 -3.19
C ALA A 93 5.68 -6.35 -4.55
N LEU A 94 4.43 -6.78 -4.72
CA LEU A 94 3.94 -7.43 -5.95
C LEU A 94 3.61 -6.47 -7.09
N ALA A 95 3.19 -5.25 -6.77
CA ALA A 95 2.79 -4.24 -7.76
C ALA A 95 3.95 -3.35 -8.21
N SER A 96 4.92 -3.08 -7.32
CA SER A 96 6.02 -2.12 -7.51
C SER A 96 7.01 -2.44 -8.64
N THR A 97 6.87 -3.58 -9.31
CA THR A 97 7.56 -3.87 -10.58
C THR A 97 7.15 -2.90 -11.69
N HIS A 98 5.99 -2.26 -11.56
CA HIS A 98 5.48 -1.25 -12.48
C HIS A 98 5.75 0.16 -11.94
N LYS A 99 6.06 1.09 -12.84
CA LYS A 99 6.46 2.47 -12.48
C LYS A 99 5.39 3.52 -12.75
N VAL A 100 4.28 3.10 -13.34
CA VAL A 100 3.25 3.98 -13.90
C VAL A 100 1.94 3.74 -13.16
N ALA A 101 1.24 4.83 -12.84
CA ALA A 101 0.00 4.81 -12.08
C ALA A 101 -1.06 3.85 -12.65
N LYS A 102 -1.27 3.88 -13.97
CA LYS A 102 -2.21 2.98 -14.65
C LYS A 102 -1.82 1.50 -14.50
N ASP A 103 -0.58 1.15 -14.82
CA ASP A 103 -0.10 -0.22 -14.74
C ASP A 103 -0.19 -0.75 -13.30
N LEU A 104 0.16 0.09 -12.32
CA LEU A 104 -0.02 -0.22 -10.90
C LEU A 104 -1.49 -0.49 -10.56
N TRP A 105 -2.39 0.38 -11.03
CA TRP A 105 -3.83 0.27 -10.78
C TRP A 105 -4.43 -1.01 -11.36
N GLU A 106 -4.14 -1.32 -12.62
CA GLU A 106 -4.57 -2.55 -13.29
C GLU A 106 -4.01 -3.79 -12.59
N ARG A 107 -2.74 -3.73 -12.18
CA ARG A 107 -2.10 -4.81 -11.44
C ARG A 107 -2.75 -5.05 -10.07
N ILE A 108 -3.07 -4.00 -9.32
CA ILE A 108 -3.79 -4.11 -8.04
C ILE A 108 -5.17 -4.73 -8.26
N GLN A 109 -5.89 -4.29 -9.29
CA GLN A 109 -7.18 -4.87 -9.65
C GLN A 109 -7.07 -6.39 -9.87
N MET A 110 -6.07 -6.82 -10.64
CA MET A 110 -5.82 -8.25 -10.89
C MET A 110 -5.48 -9.02 -9.62
N LEU A 111 -4.63 -8.46 -8.75
CA LEU A 111 -4.23 -9.08 -7.48
C LEU A 111 -5.42 -9.27 -6.54
N MET A 112 -6.32 -8.28 -6.46
CA MET A 112 -7.47 -8.29 -5.54
C MET A 112 -8.64 -9.13 -6.05
N GLN A 113 -8.83 -9.21 -7.36
CA GLN A 113 -9.96 -9.94 -7.96
C GLN A 113 -9.59 -11.38 -8.37
N GLY A 114 -8.32 -11.78 -8.21
CA GLY A 114 -7.86 -13.16 -8.39
C GLY A 114 -7.88 -13.69 -9.82
N THR A 115 -8.05 -12.82 -10.83
CA THR A 115 -8.41 -13.24 -12.19
C THR A 115 -7.23 -13.76 -13.04
N SER A 116 -5.96 -13.57 -12.65
CA SER A 116 -4.79 -14.10 -13.38
C SER A 116 -3.46 -14.03 -12.61
N LEU A 117 -3.42 -14.46 -11.34
CA LEU A 117 -2.14 -14.58 -10.62
C LEU A 117 -1.29 -15.73 -11.22
N THR A 118 -0.04 -15.42 -11.58
CA THR A 118 0.93 -16.45 -11.99
C THR A 118 1.28 -17.37 -10.80
N LYS A 119 1.77 -18.59 -11.08
CA LYS A 119 2.13 -19.56 -10.03
C LYS A 119 3.11 -18.98 -8.99
N GLN A 120 4.09 -18.20 -9.44
CA GLN A 120 5.10 -17.56 -8.59
C GLN A 120 4.52 -16.45 -7.70
N GLU A 121 3.52 -15.71 -8.18
CA GLU A 121 2.88 -14.66 -7.38
C GLU A 121 1.98 -15.25 -6.30
N ARG A 122 1.33 -16.40 -6.55
CA ARG A 122 0.62 -17.14 -5.50
C ARG A 122 1.58 -17.65 -4.42
N GLU A 123 2.69 -18.23 -4.82
CA GLU A 123 3.73 -18.70 -3.88
C GLU A 123 4.29 -17.54 -3.04
N CYS A 124 4.43 -16.34 -3.59
CA CYS A 124 4.90 -15.16 -2.85
C CYS A 124 3.86 -14.60 -1.86
N VAL A 125 2.58 -14.60 -2.23
CA VAL A 125 1.46 -14.26 -1.33
C VAL A 125 1.38 -15.26 -0.18
N GLU A 126 1.44 -16.56 -0.48
CA GLU A 126 1.42 -17.63 0.52
C GLU A 126 2.64 -17.56 1.46
N ALA A 127 3.83 -17.31 0.92
CA ALA A 127 5.05 -17.15 1.73
C ALA A 127 4.97 -15.93 2.67
N SER A 128 4.38 -14.82 2.20
CA SER A 128 4.21 -13.62 3.02
C SER A 128 3.15 -13.83 4.12
N GLN A 129 2.04 -14.50 3.79
CA GLN A 129 1.01 -14.87 4.77
C GLN A 129 1.56 -15.80 5.86
N ALA A 130 2.34 -16.82 5.47
CA ALA A 130 2.98 -17.72 6.42
C ALA A 130 3.92 -16.98 7.38
N ASP A 131 4.66 -15.98 6.90
CA ASP A 131 5.55 -15.16 7.74
C ASP A 131 4.76 -14.27 8.73
N CYS A 132 3.62 -13.72 8.30
CA CYS A 132 2.69 -12.99 9.15
C CYS A 132 2.05 -13.90 10.24
N ASP A 133 1.66 -15.13 9.87
CA ASP A 133 1.06 -16.09 10.80
C ASP A 133 2.09 -16.59 11.84
N VAL A 134 3.35 -16.81 11.43
CA VAL A 134 4.45 -17.13 12.35
C VAL A 134 4.72 -15.99 13.33
N LYS A 135 4.67 -14.73 12.87
CA LYS A 135 4.81 -13.57 13.77
C LYS A 135 3.64 -13.48 14.76
N ALA A 136 2.41 -13.68 14.30
CA ALA A 136 1.23 -13.66 15.16
C ALA A 136 1.27 -14.78 16.23
N THR A 137 1.64 -16.00 15.84
CA THR A 137 1.75 -17.14 16.76
C THR A 137 2.88 -16.95 17.78
N ASN A 138 4.02 -16.38 17.40
CA ASN A 138 5.08 -16.03 18.35
C ASN A 138 4.64 -14.98 19.37
N ILE A 139 3.91 -13.94 18.94
CA ILE A 139 3.38 -12.92 19.85
C ILE A 139 2.39 -13.56 20.83
N ILE A 140 1.44 -14.37 20.35
CA ILE A 140 0.47 -15.07 21.20
C ILE A 140 1.18 -15.98 22.21
N GLY A 141 2.15 -16.78 21.76
CA GLY A 141 2.92 -17.67 22.64
C GLY A 141 3.73 -16.92 23.71
N GLN A 142 4.28 -15.74 23.38
CA GLN A 142 4.94 -14.88 24.37
C GLN A 142 3.97 -14.35 25.41
N HIS A 143 2.78 -13.91 25.01
CA HIS A 143 1.74 -13.46 25.93
C HIS A 143 1.26 -14.59 26.85
N GLU A 144 1.08 -15.81 26.33
CA GLU A 144 0.71 -16.98 27.13
C GLU A 144 1.82 -17.43 28.10
N TYR A 145 3.08 -17.41 27.67
CA TYR A 145 4.21 -17.70 28.54
C TYR A 145 4.26 -16.72 29.71
N HIS A 146 4.13 -15.42 29.42
CA HIS A 146 4.13 -14.38 30.45
C HIS A 146 2.93 -14.51 31.40
N ALA A 147 1.74 -14.81 30.88
CA ALA A 147 0.55 -15.07 31.70
C ALA A 147 0.73 -16.28 32.63
N ASN A 148 1.40 -17.34 32.16
CA ASN A 148 1.69 -18.52 32.97
C ASN A 148 2.75 -18.26 34.04
N GLU A 149 3.79 -17.47 33.76
CA GLU A 149 4.77 -17.06 34.79
C GLU A 149 4.11 -16.22 35.88
N VAL A 150 3.26 -15.27 35.51
CA VAL A 150 2.49 -14.46 36.47
C VAL A 150 1.58 -15.35 37.33
N ARG A 151 0.90 -16.32 36.72
CA ARG A 151 0.07 -17.30 37.45
C ARG A 151 0.89 -18.15 38.42
N LEU A 152 2.04 -18.67 37.97
CA LEU A 152 2.91 -19.52 38.79
C LEU A 152 3.53 -18.74 39.95
N MET A 153 3.89 -17.46 39.75
CA MET A 153 4.32 -16.59 40.84
C MET A 153 3.20 -16.35 41.84
N ASN A 154 1.97 -16.09 41.37
CA ASN A 154 0.81 -15.89 42.24
C ASN A 154 0.47 -17.14 43.07
N GLU A 155 0.56 -18.33 42.48
CA GLU A 155 0.40 -19.62 43.17
C GLU A 155 1.47 -19.83 44.25
N ARG A 156 2.74 -19.49 43.96
CA ARG A 156 3.85 -19.58 44.94
C ARG A 156 3.79 -18.54 46.05
N THR A 157 3.24 -17.35 45.79
CA THR A 157 3.03 -16.33 46.83
C THR A 157 1.87 -16.63 47.76
N LEU A 158 0.94 -17.50 47.36
CA LEU A 158 -0.16 -17.96 48.21
C LEU A 158 0.24 -19.11 49.15
N ASP A 159 1.46 -19.65 49.05
CA ASP A 159 1.94 -20.75 49.90
C ASP A 159 3.18 -20.39 50.77
N PRO A 160 3.00 -19.57 51.82
CA PRO A 160 3.90 -19.63 52.97
C PRO A 160 3.19 -19.76 54.33
N LEU A 161 1.98 -20.35 54.40
CA LEU A 161 1.30 -20.60 55.70
C LEU A 161 0.85 -22.05 55.96
N ALA A 162 1.28 -23.02 55.15
CA ALA A 162 0.86 -24.42 55.30
C ALA A 162 1.84 -25.35 56.04
N LEU A 163 2.76 -24.84 56.87
CA LEU A 163 3.63 -25.64 57.73
C LEU A 163 3.84 -24.95 59.08
N ILE A 164 2.98 -25.22 60.07
CA ILE A 164 3.31 -25.87 61.35
C ILE A 164 1.98 -26.40 61.96
N SER A 165 1.75 -27.70 61.82
CA SER A 165 0.92 -28.47 62.74
C SER A 165 1.85 -29.42 63.49
N GLN A 166 2.18 -29.08 64.73
CA GLN A 166 2.47 -29.99 65.84
C GLN A 166 2.58 -29.21 67.14
#